data_AF-A0A4P9VXN1-F1
#
_entry.id   AF-A0A4P9VXN1-F1
#
_cell.length_a   1.000
_cell.length_b   1.000
_cell.length_c   1.000
_cell.angle_alpha   90.00
_cell.angle_beta   90.00
_cell.angle_gamma   90.00
#
_symmetry.space_group_name_H-M   'P 1'
#
loop_
_entity.id
_entity.type
_entity.pdbx_description
1 polymer ?
#
loop_
_entity_poly.entity_id
_entity_poly.type
_entity_poly.pdbx_seq_one_letter_code
_entity_poly.pdbx_strand_id
1 'polypeptide(L)'
;MGAQFSPVEISWLTQTTDYDQFRQNLENHPHNYLHMAIGGDMAQPPLSVNDPIFFLHHSNIDRLWNKWQQDFPGSADTYSGNKYRDQPNVNNARSTDMMGYRTSLTSVDS
;
A
#
# COMPACT_ATOMS: atom_id res chain seq x y z
N MET A 1 12.26 18.42 10.52
CA MET A 1 11.63 17.42 9.63
C MET A 1 11.78 15.96 10.11
N GLY A 2 12.35 15.68 11.29
CA GLY A 2 12.58 14.29 11.77
C GLY A 2 11.66 13.80 12.89
N ALA A 3 10.69 14.61 13.35
CA ALA A 3 9.80 14.22 14.44
C ALA A 3 8.74 13.20 13.98
N GLN A 4 8.27 13.31 12.73
CA GLN A 4 7.10 12.62 12.16
C GLN A 4 7.25 11.09 11.94
N PHE A 5 8.42 10.54 12.30
CA PHE A 5 8.78 9.12 12.10
C PHE A 5 9.33 8.49 13.38
N SER A 6 9.03 9.07 14.54
CA SER A 6 9.32 8.45 15.83
C SER A 6 8.59 7.10 15.94
N PRO A 7 9.21 6.05 16.53
CA PRO A 7 8.54 4.80 16.85
C PRO A 7 7.21 4.99 17.62
N VAL A 8 7.08 6.11 18.35
CA VAL A 8 5.87 6.48 19.11
C VAL A 8 4.72 6.94 18.19
N GLU A 9 5.00 7.68 17.12
CA GLU A 9 3.96 8.19 16.20
C GLU A 9 3.50 7.12 15.20
N ILE A 10 4.38 6.18 14.83
CA ILE A 10 4.03 4.98 14.06
C ILE A 10 3.25 3.96 14.90
N SER A 11 3.31 4.05 16.24
CA SER A 11 2.67 3.07 17.11
C SER A 11 1.15 3.01 16.93
N TRP A 12 0.49 4.11 16.56
CA TRP A 12 -0.95 4.12 16.29
C TRP A 12 -1.31 3.48 14.94
N LEU A 13 -0.38 3.50 13.97
CA LEU A 13 -0.58 2.85 12.67
C LEU A 13 -0.67 1.32 12.84
N THR A 14 0.12 0.75 13.74
CA THR A 14 0.22 -0.71 13.95
C THR A 14 -0.55 -1.21 15.18
N GLN A 15 -1.47 -0.42 15.75
CA GLN A 15 -2.24 -0.81 16.94
C GLN A 15 -3.70 -1.15 16.67
N THR A 16 -4.20 -0.87 15.46
CA THR A 16 -5.56 -1.26 15.07
C THR A 16 -5.58 -2.71 14.61
N THR A 17 -6.56 -3.48 15.09
CA THR A 17 -6.78 -4.86 14.63
C THR A 17 -7.60 -4.92 13.34
N ASP A 18 -8.24 -3.82 12.95
CA ASP A 18 -9.06 -3.74 11.75
C ASP A 18 -8.18 -3.42 10.54
N TYR A 19 -8.21 -4.32 9.54
CA TYR A 19 -7.39 -4.16 8.33
C TYR A 19 -7.73 -2.90 7.55
N ASP A 20 -9.00 -2.50 7.52
CA ASP A 20 -9.42 -1.33 6.75
C ASP A 20 -8.85 -0.03 7.33
N GLN A 21 -8.90 0.09 8.66
CA GLN A 21 -8.25 1.19 9.37
C GLN A 21 -6.73 1.14 9.21
N PHE A 22 -6.12 -0.05 9.34
CA PHE A 22 -4.68 -0.23 9.17
C PHE A 22 -4.21 0.26 7.81
N ARG A 23 -4.80 -0.25 6.71
CA ARG A 23 -4.39 0.11 5.35
C ARG A 23 -4.58 1.60 5.09
N GLN A 24 -5.69 2.21 5.55
CA GLN A 24 -5.94 3.63 5.33
C GLN A 24 -4.91 4.49 6.04
N ASN A 25 -4.53 4.10 7.25
CA ASN A 25 -3.53 4.80 8.04
C ASN A 25 -2.12 4.69 7.41
N LEU A 26 -1.73 3.50 6.97
CA LEU A 26 -0.44 3.24 6.29
C LEU A 26 -0.35 4.01 4.96
N GLU A 27 -1.41 3.97 4.15
CA GLU A 27 -1.46 4.66 2.85
C GLU A 27 -1.45 6.19 3.01
N ASN A 28 -2.28 6.74 3.90
CA ASN A 28 -2.43 8.18 4.04
C ASN A 28 -1.25 8.87 4.72
N HIS A 29 -0.50 8.15 5.57
CA HIS A 29 0.60 8.74 6.33
C HIS A 29 1.96 8.36 5.74
N PRO A 30 2.64 7.26 6.15
CA PRO A 30 4.01 7.04 5.72
C PRO A 30 4.13 6.86 4.20
N HIS A 31 3.16 6.24 3.53
CA HIS A 31 3.21 6.03 2.08
C HIS A 31 3.06 7.34 1.30
N ASN A 32 1.93 8.05 1.44
CA ASN A 32 1.67 9.29 0.69
C ASN A 32 2.60 10.44 1.10
N TYR A 33 2.95 10.55 2.38
CA TYR A 33 3.82 11.62 2.84
C TYR A 33 5.23 11.52 2.23
N LEU A 34 5.81 10.32 2.18
CA LEU A 34 7.15 10.14 1.60
C LEU A 34 7.17 10.36 0.09
N HIS A 35 6.15 9.88 -0.63
CA HIS A 35 5.96 10.19 -2.05
C HIS A 35 5.98 11.71 -2.29
N MET A 36 5.21 12.47 -1.49
CA MET A 36 5.16 13.94 -1.60
C MET A 36 6.43 14.65 -1.12
N ALA A 37 7.09 14.13 -0.08
CA ALA A 37 8.29 14.74 0.50
C ALA A 37 9.52 14.62 -0.42
N ILE A 38 9.62 13.53 -1.18
CA ILE A 38 10.70 13.34 -2.16
C ILE A 38 10.46 14.21 -3.40
N GLY A 39 9.22 14.30 -3.88
CA GLY A 39 8.88 15.13 -5.03
C GLY A 39 9.24 14.49 -6.38
N GLY A 40 9.22 15.27 -7.47
CA GLY A 40 9.52 14.76 -8.82
C GLY A 40 8.58 13.61 -9.23
N ASP A 41 9.14 12.57 -9.86
CA ASP A 41 8.41 11.37 -10.25
C ASP A 41 7.76 10.70 -9.03
N MET A 42 8.40 10.70 -7.85
CA MET A 42 7.84 10.14 -6.61
C MET A 42 6.54 10.82 -6.16
N ALA A 43 6.31 12.09 -6.47
CA ALA A 43 5.05 12.77 -6.14
C ALA A 43 3.94 12.53 -7.17
N GLN A 44 4.24 11.85 -8.28
CA GLN A 44 3.28 11.55 -9.35
C GLN A 44 2.99 10.04 -9.36
N PRO A 45 1.83 9.57 -8.84
CA PRO A 45 1.55 8.14 -8.68
C PRO A 45 1.75 7.26 -9.93
N PRO A 46 1.45 7.72 -11.17
CA PRO A 46 1.73 6.93 -12.37
C PRO A 46 3.21 6.83 -12.74
N LEU A 47 4.06 7.70 -12.19
CA LEU A 47 5.46 7.85 -12.56
C LEU A 47 6.42 7.51 -11.43
N SER A 48 5.94 7.37 -10.18
CA SER A 48 6.78 7.16 -9.00
C SER A 48 7.72 5.97 -9.12
N VAL A 49 7.32 4.91 -9.83
CA VAL A 49 8.15 3.73 -10.11
C VAL A 49 9.43 4.02 -10.92
N ASN A 50 9.50 5.16 -11.62
CA ASN A 50 10.69 5.56 -12.38
C ASN A 50 11.85 5.99 -11.47
N ASP A 51 11.58 6.40 -10.23
CA ASP A 51 12.61 6.74 -9.26
C ASP A 51 13.09 5.48 -8.53
N PRO A 52 14.39 5.13 -8.56
CA PRO A 52 14.91 3.94 -7.88
C PRO A 52 14.57 3.86 -6.38
N ILE A 53 14.34 5.00 -5.70
CA ILE A 53 13.96 5.01 -4.28
C ILE A 53 12.58 4.40 -4.03
N PHE A 54 11.72 4.33 -5.06
CA PHE A 54 10.40 3.72 -5.01
C PHE A 54 10.45 2.33 -4.38
N PHE A 55 11.41 1.50 -4.80
CA PHE A 55 11.51 0.12 -4.33
C PHE A 55 11.89 0.04 -2.85
N LEU A 56 12.77 0.92 -2.36
CA LEU A 56 13.14 0.98 -0.95
C LEU A 56 11.98 1.50 -0.09
N HIS A 57 11.25 2.51 -0.58
CA HIS A 57 10.06 3.04 0.07
C HIS A 57 9.01 1.94 0.24
N HIS A 58 8.62 1.28 -0.85
CA HIS A 58 7.62 0.21 -0.81
C HIS A 58 8.09 -1.03 -0.04
N SER A 59 9.39 -1.35 -0.03
CA SER A 59 9.92 -2.41 0.86
C SER A 59 9.72 -2.08 2.33
N ASN A 60 9.82 -0.81 2.73
CA ASN A 60 9.53 -0.40 4.11
C ASN A 60 8.03 -0.41 4.42
N ILE A 61 7.17 -0.09 3.45
CA ILE A 61 5.71 -0.25 3.57
C ILE A 61 5.36 -1.73 3.80
N ASP A 62 5.93 -2.64 3.01
CA ASP A 62 5.73 -4.09 3.16
C ASP A 62 6.23 -4.60 4.51
N ARG A 63 7.37 -4.09 5.00
CA ARG A 63 7.87 -4.41 6.33
C ARG A 63 6.88 -4.01 7.44
N LEU A 64 6.24 -2.85 7.33
CA LEU A 64 5.24 -2.39 8.30
C LEU A 64 3.97 -3.24 8.23
N TRP A 65 3.53 -3.61 7.02
CA TRP A 65 2.41 -4.53 6.84
C TRP A 65 2.69 -5.91 7.44
N ASN A 66 3.88 -6.46 7.19
CA ASN A 66 4.29 -7.74 7.76
C ASN A 66 4.36 -7.68 9.31
N LYS A 67 4.88 -6.59 9.88
CA LYS A 67 4.88 -6.40 11.33
C LYS A 67 3.45 -6.40 11.89
N TRP A 68 2.52 -5.68 11.25
CA TRP A 68 1.12 -5.66 11.67
C TRP A 68 0.46 -7.05 11.62
N GLN A 69 0.73 -7.84 10.58
CA GLN A 69 0.24 -9.22 10.48
C GLN A 69 0.77 -10.11 11.62
N GLN A 70 2.03 -9.91 12.05
CA GLN A 70 2.60 -10.63 13.19
C GLN A 70 1.98 -10.21 14.53
N ASP A 71 1.69 -8.91 14.69
CA ASP A 71 1.07 -8.38 15.91
C ASP A 71 -0.41 -8.81 16.01
N PHE A 72 -1.10 -9.03 14.86
CA PHE A 72 -2.52 -9.41 14.79
C PHE A 72 -2.77 -10.59 13.84
N PRO A 73 -2.38 -11.82 14.21
CA PRO A 73 -2.50 -12.99 13.34
C PRO A 73 -3.95 -13.32 12.95
N GLY A 74 -4.93 -13.00 13.80
CA GLY A 74 -6.36 -13.21 13.50
C GLY A 74 -6.95 -12.22 12.48
N SER A 75 -6.20 -11.18 12.13
CA SER A 75 -6.59 -10.20 11.10
C SER A 75 -5.69 -10.28 9.86
N ALA A 76 -4.64 -11.11 9.88
CA ALA A 76 -3.59 -11.13 8.86
C ALA A 76 -4.08 -11.54 7.46
N ASP A 77 -5.19 -12.27 7.40
CA ASP A 77 -5.87 -12.78 6.22
C ASP A 77 -7.21 -12.06 5.94
N THR A 78 -7.46 -10.93 6.60
CA THR A 78 -8.65 -10.11 6.34
C THR A 78 -8.41 -9.18 5.15
N TYR A 79 -9.46 -8.97 4.37
CA TYR A 79 -9.44 -8.14 3.17
C TYR A 79 -10.63 -7.17 3.21
N SER A 80 -10.38 -5.94 2.79
CA SER A 80 -11.38 -4.89 2.68
C SER A 80 -11.03 -3.95 1.52
N GLY A 81 -11.97 -3.06 1.17
CA GLY A 81 -11.84 -2.18 0.01
C GLY A 81 -12.27 -2.86 -1.29
N ASN A 82 -12.56 -2.04 -2.30
CA ASN A 82 -13.09 -2.54 -3.57
C ASN A 82 -12.01 -3.21 -4.41
N LYS A 83 -12.33 -4.36 -4.99
CA LYS A 83 -11.56 -5.05 -6.03
C LYS A 83 -11.30 -4.16 -7.24
N TYR A 84 -12.28 -3.33 -7.59
CA TYR A 84 -12.18 -2.35 -8.67
C TYR A 84 -12.38 -0.94 -8.12
N ARG A 85 -11.43 -0.05 -8.43
CA ARG A 85 -11.44 1.34 -7.97
C ARG A 85 -12.75 2.06 -8.29
N ASP A 86 -13.34 1.76 -9.44
CA ASP A 86 -14.49 2.48 -9.98
C ASP A 86 -15.85 1.82 -9.64
N GLN A 87 -15.86 0.79 -8.78
CA GLN A 87 -17.09 0.08 -8.35
C GLN A 87 -17.21 0.00 -6.83
N PRO A 88 -17.51 1.14 -6.16
CA PRO A 88 -17.64 1.15 -4.71
C PRO A 88 -18.79 0.25 -4.23
N ASN A 89 -18.47 -0.64 -3.28
CA ASN A 89 -19.38 -1.45 -2.45
C ASN A 89 -20.08 -2.65 -3.10
N VAL A 90 -19.80 -3.00 -4.36
CA VAL A 90 -20.38 -4.20 -4.99
C VAL A 90 -19.40 -5.37 -5.09
N ASN A 91 -18.10 -5.12 -4.94
CA ASN A 91 -17.04 -6.10 -5.16
C ASN A 91 -15.87 -5.88 -4.19
N ASN A 92 -16.06 -6.07 -2.88
CA ASN A 92 -14.94 -6.03 -1.95
C ASN A 92 -13.90 -7.10 -2.33
N ALA A 93 -12.62 -6.76 -2.23
CA ALA A 93 -11.52 -7.67 -2.48
C ALA A 93 -11.61 -8.89 -1.53
N ARG A 94 -11.28 -10.07 -2.07
CA ARG A 94 -11.30 -11.34 -1.35
C ARG A 94 -9.98 -12.08 -1.56
N SER A 95 -9.64 -12.97 -0.64
CA SER A 95 -8.51 -13.89 -0.76
C SER A 95 -8.56 -14.78 -2.01
N THR A 96 -9.73 -14.95 -2.61
CA THR A 96 -9.94 -15.71 -3.85
C THR A 96 -9.78 -14.89 -5.13
N ASP A 97 -9.55 -13.57 -5.03
CA ASP A 97 -9.35 -12.73 -6.21
C ASP A 97 -7.95 -12.90 -6.80
N MET A 98 -7.89 -13.09 -8.11
CA MET A 98 -6.62 -13.15 -8.85
C MET A 98 -6.21 -11.75 -9.29
N MET A 99 -5.02 -11.29 -8.89
CA MET A 99 -4.40 -10.06 -9.40
C MET A 99 -3.80 -10.34 -10.78
N GLY A 100 -4.34 -9.71 -11.83
CA GLY A 100 -3.81 -9.83 -13.18
C GLY A 100 -2.58 -8.95 -13.39
N TYR A 101 -1.46 -9.54 -13.81
CA TYR A 101 -0.34 -8.78 -14.36
C TYR A 101 -0.52 -8.66 -15.89
N ARG A 102 -0.70 -7.44 -16.41
CA ARG A 102 -0.81 -7.24 -17.86
C ARG A 102 0.56 -7.31 -18.51
N THR A 103 0.94 -8.48 -19.01
CA THR A 103 2.05 -8.65 -19.97
C THR A 103 1.55 -8.38 -21.39
N SER A 104 1.35 -7.12 -21.78
CA SER A 104 1.14 -6.82 -23.21
C SER A 104 2.48 -6.60 -23.90
N LEU A 105 3.10 -7.70 -24.31
CA LEU A 105 4.09 -7.74 -25.39
C LEU A 105 3.84 -9.02 -26.19
N THR A 106 2.96 -8.92 -27.20
CA THR A 106 2.72 -9.74 -28.43
C THR A 106 1.22 -9.70 -28.75
N SER A 107 0.70 -9.42 -29.94
CA SER A 107 1.30 -9.46 -31.29
C SER A 107 0.92 -8.23 -32.12
N VAL A 108 1.94 -7.64 -32.72
CA VAL A 108 1.83 -7.11 -34.09
C VAL A 108 1.74 -8.37 -34.97
N ASP A 109 0.53 -8.74 -35.39
CA ASP A 109 0.19 -9.33 -36.71
C ASP A 109 -1.24 -9.91 -36.68
N SER A 110 -2.14 -9.24 -37.40
CA SER A 110 -2.89 -9.77 -38.56
C SER A 110 -3.80 -8.67 -39.10
#